data_AF-A0A7S4SPY6-F1
#
_entry.id   AF-A0A7S4SPY6-F1
#
_cell.length_a   1.000
_cell.length_b   1.000
_cell.length_c   1.000
_cell.angle_alpha   90.00
_cell.angle_beta   90.00
_cell.angle_gamma   90.00
#
_symmetry.space_group_name_H-M   'P 1'
#
loop_
_entity.id
_entity.type
_entity.pdbx_description
1 polymer ?
#
loop_
_entity_poly.entity_id
_entity_poly.type
_entity_poly.pdbx_seq_one_letter_code
_entity_poly.pdbx_strand_id
1 'polypeptide(L)'
;VLWRHLPLHLVCMQSGAGGNAPQSEEQGNAKEGPEVINRRIEELIDALLDSYPEGAASPDDQGMLPLHLVVNSQKPSEKVVHSLLLTNPAAVDTKDKYGRNPLDILREKQSSGVNRESILRILNRAKLANERIASILREETTSVVAGLKQTSENERMASQRIIIRLEEELA
;
A
#
# COMPACT_ATOMS: atom_id res chain seq x y z
N VAL A 1 -2.15 -27.02 6.13
CA VAL A 1 -2.09 -26.60 4.71
C VAL A 1 -2.02 -25.09 4.70
N LEU A 2 -0.81 -24.54 4.71
CA LEU A 2 -0.62 -23.09 4.58
C LEU A 2 -1.08 -22.73 3.18
N TRP A 3 -2.07 -21.86 3.07
CA TRP A 3 -2.57 -21.32 1.81
C TRP A 3 -1.51 -20.35 1.26
N ARG A 4 -0.34 -20.89 0.90
CA ARG A 4 0.91 -20.17 0.56
C ARG A 4 0.81 -19.28 -0.69
N HIS A 5 -0.37 -19.23 -1.28
CA HIS A 5 -0.71 -18.31 -2.35
C HIS A 5 -2.12 -17.79 -2.09
N LEU A 6 -2.24 -16.61 -1.46
CA LEU A 6 -3.52 -15.91 -1.50
C LEU A 6 -3.90 -15.73 -2.98
N PRO A 7 -5.15 -16.01 -3.38
CA PRO A 7 -5.59 -15.99 -4.78
C PRO A 7 -5.12 -14.75 -5.56
N LEU A 8 -5.08 -13.61 -4.86
CA LEU A 8 -4.59 -12.33 -5.37
C LEU A 8 -3.14 -12.39 -5.87
N HIS A 9 -2.22 -13.06 -5.16
CA HIS A 9 -0.81 -13.17 -5.55
C HIS A 9 -0.63 -14.01 -6.82
N LEU A 10 -1.39 -15.10 -6.96
CA LEU A 10 -1.36 -15.94 -8.16
C LEU A 10 -1.82 -15.15 -9.38
N VAL A 11 -2.91 -14.40 -9.24
CA VAL A 11 -3.44 -13.58 -10.34
C VAL A 11 -2.46 -12.46 -10.71
N CYS A 12 -1.84 -11.79 -9.72
CA CYS A 12 -0.80 -10.79 -9.95
C CYS A 12 0.45 -11.38 -10.63
N MET A 13 0.85 -12.63 -10.30
CA MET A 13 1.97 -13.32 -10.94
C MET A 13 1.65 -13.72 -12.39
N GLN A 14 0.43 -14.22 -12.64
CA GLN A 14 -0.01 -14.69 -13.96
C GLN A 14 -0.07 -13.55 -14.99
N SER A 15 -0.34 -12.32 -14.54
CA SER A 15 -0.31 -11.12 -15.38
C SER A 15 1.07 -10.84 -16.03
N GLY A 16 2.15 -11.49 -15.56
CA GLY A 16 3.50 -11.36 -16.11
C GLY A 16 4.01 -12.55 -16.94
N ALA A 17 3.32 -13.70 -16.91
CA ALA A 17 3.78 -14.96 -17.50
C ALA A 17 3.45 -15.09 -19.00
N GLY A 18 3.84 -14.11 -19.81
CA GLY A 18 3.80 -14.21 -21.26
C GLY A 18 5.15 -14.72 -21.80
N GLY A 19 5.36 -16.04 -21.85
CA GLY A 19 6.42 -16.64 -22.66
C GLY A 19 7.45 -17.48 -21.91
N ASN A 20 7.08 -18.73 -21.59
CA ASN A 20 7.95 -19.91 -21.69
C ASN A 20 7.10 -21.16 -21.38
N ALA A 21 6.15 -21.45 -22.27
CA ALA A 21 5.60 -22.80 -22.38
C ALA A 21 6.21 -23.41 -23.65
N PRO A 22 6.87 -24.58 -23.58
CA PRO A 22 7.34 -25.26 -24.78
C PRO A 22 6.15 -25.56 -25.69
N GLN A 23 6.33 -25.26 -26.97
CA GLN A 23 5.37 -25.54 -28.03
C GLN A 23 4.96 -27.02 -27.95
N SER A 24 3.75 -27.27 -27.45
CA SER A 24 3.02 -28.50 -27.73
C SER A 24 1.68 -28.06 -28.30
N GLU A 25 1.53 -28.39 -29.57
CA GLU A 25 0.35 -28.17 -30.38
C GLU A 25 -0.84 -28.88 -29.75
N GLU A 26 -1.97 -28.20 -29.58
CA GLU A 26 -3.27 -28.82 -29.77
C GLU A 26 -4.33 -27.76 -30.07
N GLN A 27 -5.10 -28.03 -31.12
CA GLN A 27 -6.04 -27.14 -31.76
C GLN A 27 -7.40 -27.16 -31.03
N GLY A 28 -8.07 -26.00 -31.00
CA GLY A 28 -9.54 -25.95 -30.89
C GLY A 28 -10.12 -25.24 -29.68
N ASN A 29 -9.99 -23.91 -29.58
CA ASN A 29 -11.11 -22.98 -29.33
C ASN A 29 -10.63 -21.52 -29.31
N ALA A 30 -11.53 -20.59 -29.64
CA ALA A 30 -11.39 -19.13 -29.70
C ALA A 30 -10.12 -18.53 -29.06
N LYS A 31 -9.17 -18.08 -29.90
CA LYS A 31 -8.04 -17.25 -29.45
C LYS A 31 -8.57 -15.87 -29.04
N GLU A 32 -9.08 -15.74 -27.83
CA GLU A 32 -9.22 -14.44 -27.17
C GLU A 32 -7.83 -13.78 -27.19
N GLY A 33 -7.73 -12.58 -27.78
CA GLY A 33 -6.45 -11.88 -27.89
C GLY A 33 -5.82 -11.62 -26.50
N PRO A 34 -4.50 -11.44 -26.39
CA PRO A 34 -3.82 -11.20 -25.10
C PRO A 34 -4.39 -9.99 -24.33
N GLU A 35 -5.00 -9.03 -25.04
CA GLU A 35 -5.66 -7.87 -24.45
C GLU A 35 -6.96 -8.22 -23.70
N VAL A 36 -7.73 -9.20 -24.17
CA VAL A 36 -8.98 -9.64 -23.55
C VAL A 36 -8.70 -10.38 -22.24
N ILE A 37 -7.64 -11.19 -22.24
CA ILE A 37 -7.18 -11.92 -21.05
C ILE A 37 -6.70 -10.94 -19.98
N ASN A 38 -5.91 -9.93 -20.35
CA ASN A 38 -5.44 -8.93 -19.40
C ASN A 38 -6.58 -8.12 -18.77
N ARG A 39 -7.59 -7.73 -19.56
CA ARG A 39 -8.77 -7.03 -19.03
C ARG A 39 -9.53 -7.88 -18.01
N ARG A 40 -9.73 -9.16 -18.31
CA ARG A 40 -10.37 -10.11 -17.37
C ARG A 40 -9.57 -10.27 -16.09
N ILE A 41 -8.24 -10.27 -16.17
CA ILE A 41 -7.36 -10.33 -14.99
C ILE A 41 -7.53 -9.08 -14.13
N GLU A 42 -7.61 -7.89 -14.74
CA GLU A 42 -7.87 -6.64 -14.01
C GLU A 42 -9.21 -6.68 -13.27
N GLU A 43 -10.29 -7.09 -13.95
CA GLU A 43 -11.62 -7.23 -13.34
C GLU A 43 -11.65 -8.28 -12.22
N LEU A 44 -10.91 -9.38 -12.38
CA LEU A 44 -10.79 -10.41 -11.36
C LEU A 44 -10.04 -9.89 -10.12
N ILE A 45 -9.00 -9.07 -10.31
CA ILE A 45 -8.29 -8.43 -9.21
C ILE A 45 -9.21 -7.47 -8.47
N ASP A 46 -9.97 -6.64 -9.19
CA ASP A 46 -10.94 -5.72 -8.57
C ASP A 46 -11.97 -6.51 -7.75
N ALA A 47 -12.56 -7.59 -8.28
CA ALA A 47 -13.50 -8.44 -7.55
C ALA A 47 -12.89 -9.16 -6.32
N LEU A 48 -11.62 -9.56 -6.41
CA LEU A 48 -10.89 -10.15 -5.28
C LEU A 48 -10.59 -9.12 -4.19
N LEU A 49 -10.28 -7.88 -4.56
CA LEU A 49 -10.06 -6.79 -3.61
C LEU A 49 -11.36 -6.37 -2.93
N ASP A 50 -12.48 -6.37 -3.65
CA ASP A 50 -13.80 -6.06 -3.10
C ASP A 50 -14.25 -7.12 -2.07
N SER A 51 -13.99 -8.40 -2.35
CA SER A 51 -14.37 -9.50 -1.47
C SER A 51 -13.36 -9.75 -0.34
N TYR A 52 -12.07 -9.50 -0.57
CA TYR A 52 -11.00 -9.77 0.37
C TYR A 52 -9.91 -8.69 0.34
N PRO A 53 -10.18 -7.50 0.89
CA PRO A 53 -9.26 -6.35 0.83
C PRO A 53 -7.97 -6.58 1.63
N GLU A 54 -8.04 -7.35 2.72
CA GLU A 54 -6.88 -7.72 3.54
C GLU A 54 -5.81 -8.47 2.74
N GLY A 55 -6.18 -9.08 1.61
CA GLY A 55 -5.26 -9.75 0.71
C GLY A 55 -4.22 -8.83 0.10
N ALA A 56 -4.53 -7.53 -0.06
CA ALA A 56 -3.59 -6.53 -0.55
C ALA A 56 -2.45 -6.22 0.44
N ALA A 57 -2.66 -6.52 1.73
CA ALA A 57 -1.68 -6.34 2.81
C ALA A 57 -1.02 -7.65 3.25
N SER A 58 -1.47 -8.78 2.71
CA SER A 58 -0.92 -10.09 3.07
C SER A 58 0.37 -10.34 2.27
N PRO A 59 1.50 -10.66 2.92
CA PRO A 59 2.73 -11.03 2.22
C PRO A 59 2.73 -12.50 1.80
N ASP A 60 3.39 -12.80 0.68
CA ASP A 60 3.69 -14.17 0.28
C ASP A 60 4.89 -14.79 1.04
N ASP A 61 5.31 -15.98 0.61
CA ASP A 61 6.45 -16.70 1.17
C ASP A 61 7.80 -15.96 1.10
N GLN A 62 7.91 -14.96 0.22
CA GLN A 62 9.07 -14.10 0.05
C GLN A 62 8.88 -12.73 0.73
N GLY A 63 7.82 -12.56 1.53
CA GLY A 63 7.49 -11.27 2.12
C GLY A 63 6.95 -10.26 1.09
N MET A 64 6.67 -10.69 -0.14
CA MET A 64 6.21 -9.82 -1.21
C MET A 64 4.70 -9.65 -1.12
N LEU A 65 4.25 -8.40 -0.98
CA LEU A 65 2.86 -8.02 -1.23
C LEU A 65 2.48 -8.18 -2.71
N PRO A 66 1.18 -8.25 -3.05
CA PRO A 66 0.72 -8.29 -4.44
C PRO A 66 1.26 -7.14 -5.30
N LEU A 67 1.43 -5.95 -4.70
CA LEU A 67 2.00 -4.78 -5.37
C LEU A 67 3.44 -5.03 -5.86
N HIS A 68 4.28 -5.74 -5.08
CA HIS A 68 5.63 -6.10 -5.51
C HIS A 68 5.61 -7.01 -6.73
N LEU A 69 4.70 -7.99 -6.75
CA LEU A 69 4.56 -8.94 -7.87
C LEU A 69 4.11 -8.24 -9.15
N VAL A 70 3.15 -7.33 -9.07
CA VAL A 70 2.66 -6.55 -10.21
C VAL A 70 3.78 -5.67 -10.77
N VAL A 71 4.54 -4.99 -9.92
CA VAL A 71 5.67 -4.14 -10.35
C VAL A 71 6.81 -4.96 -10.95
N ASN A 72 7.07 -6.15 -10.41
CA ASN A 72 8.07 -7.07 -10.93
C ASN A 72 7.68 -7.68 -12.30
N SER A 73 6.39 -7.75 -12.63
CA SER A 73 5.87 -8.36 -13.87
C SER A 73 6.32 -7.64 -15.14
N GLN A 74 6.51 -8.36 -16.25
CA GLN A 74 7.09 -7.82 -17.49
C GLN A 74 6.31 -6.62 -18.05
N LYS A 75 4.98 -6.66 -17.98
CA LYS A 75 4.07 -5.58 -18.40
C LYS A 75 3.15 -5.21 -17.23
N PRO A 76 3.60 -4.35 -16.33
CA PRO A 76 2.77 -3.92 -15.21
C PRO A 76 1.59 -3.07 -15.71
N SER A 77 0.38 -3.39 -15.25
CA SER A 77 -0.83 -2.60 -15.54
C SER A 77 -0.95 -1.46 -14.53
N GLU A 78 -1.06 -0.24 -15.04
CA GLU A 78 -1.28 0.97 -14.21
C GLU A 78 -2.59 0.88 -13.42
N LYS A 79 -3.64 0.29 -14.02
CA LYS A 79 -4.94 0.13 -13.37
C LYS A 79 -4.84 -0.77 -12.14
N VAL A 80 -4.18 -1.91 -12.27
CA VAL A 80 -3.98 -2.85 -11.15
C VAL A 80 -3.17 -2.21 -10.03
N VAL A 81 -2.10 -1.47 -10.38
CA VAL A 81 -1.30 -0.73 -9.38
C VAL A 81 -2.19 0.28 -8.66
N HIS A 82 -3.04 1.01 -9.38
CA HIS A 82 -3.99 1.94 -8.78
C HIS A 82 -4.98 1.26 -7.82
N SER A 83 -5.62 0.15 -8.24
CA SER A 83 -6.56 -0.58 -7.40
C SER A 83 -5.88 -1.07 -6.11
N LEU A 84 -4.68 -1.65 -6.21
CA LEU A 84 -3.93 -2.13 -5.04
C LEU A 84 -3.53 -1.01 -4.08
N LEU A 85 -3.13 0.15 -4.60
CA LEU A 85 -2.79 1.32 -3.78
C LEU A 85 -4.00 1.96 -3.12
N LEU A 86 -5.18 1.88 -3.76
CA LEU A 86 -6.42 2.36 -3.17
C LEU A 86 -6.84 1.48 -2.00
N THR A 87 -6.70 0.16 -2.12
CA THR A 87 -7.01 -0.79 -1.04
C THR A 87 -5.98 -0.74 0.09
N ASN A 88 -4.68 -0.67 -0.25
CA ASN A 88 -3.59 -0.65 0.72
C ASN A 88 -2.54 0.41 0.36
N PRO A 89 -2.71 1.68 0.80
CA PRO A 89 -1.76 2.75 0.50
C PRO A 89 -0.40 2.53 1.17
N ALA A 90 -0.35 1.85 2.31
CA ALA A 90 0.89 1.54 3.03
C ALA A 90 1.79 0.52 2.28
N ALA A 91 1.27 -0.15 1.25
CA ALA A 91 2.04 -1.09 0.44
C ALA A 91 3.25 -0.45 -0.25
N VAL A 92 3.22 0.87 -0.49
CA VAL A 92 4.31 1.62 -1.16
C VAL A 92 5.60 1.63 -0.33
N ASP A 93 5.47 1.66 0.99
CA ASP A 93 6.61 1.73 1.91
C ASP A 93 6.95 0.37 2.53
N THR A 94 6.09 -0.63 2.29
CA THR A 94 6.32 -2.00 2.77
C THR A 94 7.51 -2.60 2.06
N LYS A 95 8.37 -3.27 2.83
CA LYS A 95 9.57 -3.95 2.32
C LYS A 95 9.33 -5.44 2.22
N ASP A 96 9.82 -6.03 1.14
CA ASP A 96 9.91 -7.49 1.00
C ASP A 96 10.98 -8.09 1.94
N LYS A 97 11.16 -9.40 1.90
CA LYS A 97 12.18 -10.11 2.70
C LYS A 97 13.62 -9.69 2.36
N TYR A 98 13.83 -9.10 1.18
CA TYR A 98 15.13 -8.58 0.73
C TYR A 98 15.33 -7.11 1.14
N GLY A 99 14.37 -6.51 1.84
CA GLY A 99 14.41 -5.12 2.28
C GLY A 99 14.07 -4.10 1.19
N ARG A 100 13.50 -4.54 0.07
CA ARG A 100 13.16 -3.72 -1.08
C ARG A 100 11.69 -3.33 -1.03
N ASN A 101 11.41 -2.06 -1.29
CA ASN A 101 10.03 -1.61 -1.53
C ASN A 101 9.68 -1.73 -3.03
N PRO A 102 8.41 -1.52 -3.43
CA PRO A 102 8.02 -1.59 -4.84
C PRO A 102 8.79 -0.61 -5.73
N LEU A 103 9.17 0.56 -5.21
CA LEU A 103 9.95 1.56 -5.95
C LEU A 103 11.38 1.08 -6.22
N ASP A 104 12.01 0.39 -5.27
CA ASP A 104 13.35 -0.19 -5.40
C ASP A 104 13.36 -1.32 -6.42
N ILE A 105 12.36 -2.22 -6.38
CA ILE A 105 12.16 -3.26 -7.39
C ILE A 105 12.04 -2.64 -8.79
N LEU A 106 11.25 -1.56 -8.90
CA LEU A 106 11.13 -0.85 -10.17
C LEU A 106 12.49 -0.29 -10.59
N ARG A 107 13.24 0.36 -9.70
CA ARG A 107 14.58 0.93 -9.99
C ARG A 107 15.60 -0.11 -10.45
N GLU A 108 15.63 -1.28 -9.81
CA GLU A 108 16.52 -2.40 -10.16
C GLU A 108 16.22 -2.98 -11.55
N LYS A 109 14.98 -2.88 -12.01
CA LYS A 109 14.56 -3.43 -13.29
C LYS A 109 15.23 -2.68 -14.44
N GLN A 110 16.08 -3.38 -15.20
CA GLN A 110 16.79 -2.84 -16.37
C GLN A 110 15.90 -2.56 -17.59
N SER A 111 14.62 -2.97 -17.54
CA SER A 111 13.70 -2.86 -18.69
C SER A 111 13.11 -1.46 -18.80
N SER A 112 13.46 -0.75 -19.87
CA SER A 112 12.91 0.54 -20.31
C SER A 112 11.52 0.35 -20.95
N GLY A 113 10.59 -0.24 -20.22
CA GLY A 113 9.20 -0.35 -20.66
C GLY A 113 8.51 1.02 -20.66
N VAL A 114 7.65 1.27 -21.66
CA VAL A 114 6.87 2.53 -21.80
C VAL A 114 6.07 2.86 -20.52
N ASN A 115 5.55 1.86 -19.82
CA ASN A 115 4.73 2.03 -18.61
C ASN A 115 5.55 2.25 -17.32
N ARG A 116 6.88 2.12 -17.38
CA ARG A 116 7.76 2.26 -16.20
C ARG A 116 7.64 3.65 -15.58
N GLU A 117 7.75 4.67 -16.43
CA GLU A 117 7.73 6.07 -16.00
C GLU A 117 6.38 6.44 -15.38
N SER A 118 5.28 5.99 -15.97
CA SER A 118 3.95 6.16 -15.40
C SER A 118 3.84 5.54 -14.01
N ILE A 119 4.30 4.30 -13.83
CA ILE A 119 4.23 3.61 -12.53
C ILE A 119 5.16 4.26 -11.51
N LEU A 120 6.35 4.70 -11.91
CA LEU A 120 7.24 5.49 -11.05
C LEU A 120 6.52 6.74 -10.53
N ARG A 121 5.78 7.45 -11.40
CA ARG A 121 4.99 8.63 -10.98
C ARG A 121 3.86 8.25 -10.03
N ILE A 122 3.14 7.16 -10.30
CA ILE A 122 2.05 6.67 -9.44
C ILE A 122 2.59 6.32 -8.05
N LEU A 123 3.66 5.53 -7.96
CA LEU A 123 4.27 5.12 -6.69
C LEU A 123 4.84 6.33 -5.92
N ASN A 124 5.55 7.24 -6.60
CA ASN A 124 6.06 8.46 -5.95
C ASN A 124 4.93 9.34 -5.41
N ARG A 125 3.83 9.47 -6.15
CA ARG A 125 2.66 10.23 -5.70
C ARG A 125 2.01 9.58 -4.48
N ALA A 126 1.84 8.26 -4.49
CA ALA A 126 1.29 7.52 -3.37
C ALA A 126 2.18 7.63 -2.13
N LYS A 127 3.50 7.53 -2.29
CA LYS A 127 4.48 7.75 -1.22
C LYS A 127 4.35 9.14 -0.59
N LEU A 128 4.36 10.18 -1.42
CA LEU A 128 4.22 11.55 -0.96
C LEU A 128 2.87 11.78 -0.26
N ALA A 129 1.79 11.15 -0.72
CA ALA A 129 0.50 11.21 -0.06
C ALA A 129 0.55 10.59 1.34
N ASN A 130 1.16 9.42 1.49
CA ASN A 130 1.35 8.77 2.80
C ASN A 130 2.17 9.65 3.76
N GLU A 131 3.28 10.22 3.28
CA GLU A 131 4.14 11.08 4.08
C GLU A 131 3.41 12.35 4.55
N ARG A 132 2.59 12.96 3.70
CA ARG A 132 1.78 14.14 4.03
C ARG A 132 0.68 13.83 5.03
N ILE A 133 -0.03 12.71 4.86
CA ILE A 133 -1.03 12.26 5.83
C ILE A 133 -0.36 12.02 7.19
N ALA A 134 0.80 11.35 7.19
CA ALA A 134 1.56 11.10 8.40
C ALA A 134 2.08 12.39 9.08
N SER A 135 2.48 13.42 8.31
CA SER A 135 2.90 14.70 8.89
C SER A 135 1.74 15.47 9.51
N ILE A 136 0.60 15.56 8.81
CA ILE A 136 -0.61 16.24 9.30
C ILE A 136 -1.08 15.61 10.62
N LEU A 137 -1.17 14.26 10.67
CA LEU A 137 -1.57 13.55 11.88
C LEU A 137 -0.60 13.81 13.06
N ARG A 138 0.71 13.88 12.80
CA ARG A 138 1.70 14.22 13.84
C ARG A 138 1.54 15.65 14.35
N GLU A 139 1.27 16.61 13.46
CA GLU A 139 1.06 18.01 13.83
C GLU A 139 -0.22 18.18 14.65
N GLU A 140 -1.33 17.60 14.20
CA GLU A 140 -2.62 17.63 14.91
C GLU A 140 -2.51 17.01 16.29
N THR A 141 -1.91 15.82 16.41
CA THR A 141 -1.71 15.14 17.70
C THR A 141 -0.83 15.96 18.65
N THR A 142 0.25 16.57 18.15
CA THR A 142 1.12 17.44 18.95
C THR A 142 0.37 18.66 19.46
N SER A 143 -0.46 19.27 18.61
CA SER A 143 -1.28 20.43 18.95
C SER A 143 -2.32 20.11 20.04
N VAL A 144 -3.04 18.98 19.88
CA VAL A 144 -4.01 18.51 20.89
C VAL A 144 -3.33 18.24 22.23
N VAL A 145 -2.19 17.54 22.22
CA VAL A 145 -1.43 17.25 23.45
C VAL A 145 -0.93 18.54 24.11
N ALA A 146 -0.48 19.53 23.34
CA ALA A 146 -0.07 20.83 23.88
C ALA A 146 -1.24 21.57 24.53
N GLY A 147 -2.42 21.57 23.90
CA GLY A 147 -3.64 22.16 24.45
C GLY A 147 -4.08 21.50 25.77
N LEU A 148 -4.02 20.17 25.85
CA LEU A 148 -4.33 19.43 27.08
C LEU A 148 -3.35 19.73 28.22
N LYS A 149 -2.05 19.84 27.91
CA LYS A 149 -1.06 20.24 28.91
C LYS A 149 -1.33 21.65 29.43
N GLN A 150 -1.61 22.60 28.54
CA GLN A 150 -1.88 23.98 28.94
C GLN A 150 -3.15 24.11 29.80
N THR A 151 -4.21 23.39 29.45
CA THR A 151 -5.47 23.41 30.23
C THR A 151 -5.26 22.80 31.62
N SER A 152 -4.57 21.66 31.71
CA SER A 152 -4.21 21.04 32.99
C SER A 152 -3.34 21.96 33.86
N GLU A 153 -2.36 22.65 33.28
CA GLU A 153 -1.55 23.64 34.00
C GLU A 153 -2.40 24.82 34.50
N ASN A 154 -3.31 25.35 33.68
CA ASN A 154 -4.19 26.44 34.05
C ASN A 154 -5.10 26.07 35.23
N GLU A 155 -5.71 24.88 35.19
CA GLU A 155 -6.55 24.35 36.28
C GLU A 155 -5.74 24.15 37.58
N ARG A 156 -4.51 23.64 37.47
CA ARG A 156 -3.60 23.48 38.60
C ARG A 156 -3.27 24.82 39.25
N MET A 157 -2.93 25.82 38.43
CA MET A 157 -2.60 27.17 38.92
C MET A 157 -3.82 27.86 39.54
N ALA A 158 -5.02 27.68 38.97
CA ALA A 158 -6.26 28.21 39.54
C ALA A 158 -6.54 27.58 40.91
N SER A 159 -6.42 26.26 41.02
CA SER A 159 -6.59 25.52 42.27
C SER A 159 -5.60 25.99 43.35
N GLN A 160 -4.32 26.14 43.00
CA GLN A 160 -3.29 26.66 43.91
C GLN A 160 -3.61 28.07 44.39
N ARG A 161 -4.04 28.97 43.50
CA ARG A 161 -4.43 30.34 43.87
C ARG A 161 -5.61 30.37 44.85
N ILE A 162 -6.59 29.48 44.66
CA ILE A 162 -7.74 29.37 45.57
C ILE A 162 -7.27 28.90 46.94
N ILE A 163 -6.42 27.87 47.01
CA ILE A 163 -5.89 27.34 48.27
C ILE A 163 -5.13 28.42 49.04
N ILE A 164 -4.20 29.13 48.39
CA ILE A 164 -3.41 30.19 49.04
C ILE A 164 -4.31 31.29 49.62
N ARG A 165 -5.34 31.72 48.90
CA ARG A 165 -6.29 32.72 49.41
C ARG A 165 -7.05 32.23 50.63
N LEU A 166 -7.48 30.96 50.62
CA LEU A 166 -8.17 30.38 51.77
C LEU A 166 -7.25 30.29 52.99
N GLU A 167 -5.97 29.95 52.79
CA GLU A 167 -4.97 29.92 53.87
C GLU A 167 -4.70 31.32 54.46
N GLU A 168 -4.67 32.36 53.63
CA GLU A 168 -4.52 33.76 54.07
C GLU A 168 -5.72 34.26 54.88
N GLU A 169 -6.95 33.88 54.51
CA GLU A 169 -8.17 34.28 55.23
C GLU A 169 -8.36 33.56 56.58
N LEU A 170 -7.73 32.39 56.75
CA LEU A 170 -7.81 31.56 57.96
C LEU A 170 -6.75 31.91 59.03
N ALA A 171 -5.73 32.70 58.69
CA ALA A 171 -4.61 33.08 59.56
C ALA A 171 -4.87 34.40 60.30
#